data_AF-D6WAA7-F1
#
_entry.id   AF-D6WAA7-F1
#
_cell.length_a   1.000
_cell.length_b   1.000
_cell.length_c   1.000
_cell.angle_alpha   90.00
_cell.angle_beta   90.00
_cell.angle_gamma   90.00
#
_symmetry.space_group_name_H-M   'P 1'
#
loop_
_entity.id
_entity.type
_entity.pdbx_description
1 polymer ?
#
loop_
_entity_poly.entity_id
_entity_poly.type
_entity_poly.pdbx_seq_one_letter_code
_entity_poly.pdbx_strand_id
1 'polypeptide(L)'
;MSESKPDTVPGLGFKDKEKALETIKNLEGRDPDYQKLAIKGLIGRAKRTLTLTKDKEKLQNINDAMAVFDEWLNNFEKNGLTKENRAYLPLNAITALLPLKAQCKIEDSKCDAFYKAYKGANGEYKNLRTVSSGEDEPTWDIVRNTELKKLLKEIDEKKPDMWKDDLPTAEHLKLILWAYSPDASKIKKSVATFEEKLGSGDSKEDSDEDKSNKRKSGEGASSEESPTKKKKSD
;
A
#
# COMPACT_ATOMS: atom_id res chain seq x y z
N MET A 1 8.90 17.86 4.08
CA MET A 1 9.29 16.85 3.08
C MET A 1 9.13 15.50 3.73
N SER A 2 8.06 14.77 3.44
CA SER A 2 7.85 13.44 4.03
C SER A 2 8.83 12.44 3.40
N GLU A 3 9.69 11.83 4.20
CA GLU A 3 10.59 10.77 3.73
C GLU A 3 9.78 9.63 3.11
N SER A 4 10.03 9.31 1.84
CA SER A 4 9.40 8.18 1.17
C SER A 4 9.93 6.88 1.78
N LYS A 5 9.08 6.17 2.52
CA LYS A 5 9.40 4.82 3.02
C LYS A 5 9.65 3.87 1.85
N PRO A 6 10.56 2.87 1.99
CA PRO A 6 10.82 1.92 0.93
C PRO A 6 9.55 1.12 0.59
N ASP A 7 9.25 1.01 -0.70
CA ASP A 7 8.07 0.34 -1.24
C ASP A 7 8.36 -1.10 -1.73
N THR A 8 9.58 -1.57 -1.44
CA THR A 8 10.08 -2.90 -1.80
C THR A 8 10.41 -3.72 -0.55
N VAL A 9 10.18 -5.03 -0.66
CA VAL A 9 10.46 -5.97 0.43
C VAL A 9 11.98 -6.18 0.53
N PRO A 10 12.57 -6.01 1.73
CA PRO A 10 14.00 -6.24 1.94
C PRO A 10 14.35 -7.74 1.85
N GLY A 11 15.62 -8.05 1.60
CA GLY A 11 16.15 -9.42 1.72
C GLY A 11 15.83 -10.39 0.56
N LEU A 12 15.22 -9.91 -0.53
CA LEU A 12 15.00 -10.71 -1.74
C LEU A 12 16.32 -10.92 -2.52
N GLY A 13 16.55 -12.12 -3.06
CA GLY A 13 17.80 -12.44 -3.77
C GLY A 13 17.76 -13.69 -4.64
N PHE A 14 18.84 -13.92 -5.38
CA PHE A 14 18.96 -15.01 -6.37
C PHE A 14 20.38 -15.60 -6.44
N LYS A 15 21.15 -15.49 -5.35
CA LYS A 15 22.57 -15.91 -5.35
C LYS A 15 22.76 -17.42 -5.56
N ASP A 16 21.81 -18.21 -5.07
CA ASP A 16 21.79 -19.67 -5.08
C ASP A 16 20.34 -20.16 -4.93
N LYS A 17 20.15 -21.48 -5.07
CA LYS A 17 18.85 -22.14 -5.00
C LYS A 17 18.16 -21.88 -3.66
N GLU A 18 18.90 -21.98 -2.56
CA GLU A 18 18.40 -21.77 -1.20
C GLU A 18 17.87 -20.34 -1.02
N LYS A 19 18.60 -19.34 -1.52
CA LYS A 19 18.14 -17.95 -1.46
C LYS A 19 16.93 -17.69 -2.33
N ALA A 20 16.79 -18.37 -3.47
CA ALA A 20 15.59 -18.28 -4.29
C ALA A 20 14.35 -18.83 -3.54
N LEU A 21 14.50 -19.97 -2.85
CA LEU A 21 13.43 -20.53 -2.01
C LEU A 21 13.08 -19.61 -0.84
N GLU A 22 14.08 -19.07 -0.14
CA GLU A 22 13.87 -18.08 0.92
C GLU A 22 13.15 -16.83 0.39
N THR A 23 13.50 -16.38 -0.81
CA THR A 23 12.87 -15.23 -1.48
C THR A 23 11.40 -15.49 -1.78
N ILE A 24 11.06 -16.67 -2.29
CA ILE A 24 9.65 -17.08 -2.49
C ILE A 24 8.91 -17.07 -1.15
N LYS A 25 9.52 -17.64 -0.10
CA LYS A 25 8.94 -17.64 1.25
C LYS A 25 8.69 -16.23 1.78
N ASN A 26 9.63 -15.30 1.58
CA ASN A 26 9.50 -13.90 2.01
C ASN A 26 8.42 -13.11 1.23
N LEU A 27 8.00 -13.62 0.07
CA LEU A 27 6.93 -13.07 -0.76
C LEU A 27 5.56 -13.68 -0.45
N GLU A 28 5.50 -14.79 0.29
CA GLU A 28 4.25 -15.47 0.63
C GLU A 28 3.29 -14.53 1.40
N GLY A 29 2.00 -14.64 1.10
CA GLY A 29 0.95 -13.80 1.71
C GLY A 29 0.84 -12.37 1.17
N ARG A 30 1.80 -11.90 0.36
CA ARG A 30 1.74 -10.57 -0.27
C ARG A 30 0.82 -10.54 -1.48
N ASP A 31 0.58 -9.36 -2.05
CA ASP A 31 -0.27 -9.23 -3.24
C ASP A 31 0.26 -10.08 -4.41
N PRO A 32 -0.55 -10.96 -5.03
CA PRO A 32 -0.10 -11.85 -6.11
C PRO A 32 0.60 -11.12 -7.26
N ASP A 33 0.11 -9.95 -7.65
CA ASP A 33 0.73 -9.14 -8.70
C ASP A 33 2.11 -8.63 -8.30
N TYR A 34 2.30 -8.27 -7.02
CA TYR A 34 3.60 -7.88 -6.50
C TYR A 34 4.57 -9.06 -6.44
N GLN A 35 4.12 -10.24 -5.98
CA GLN A 35 4.94 -11.45 -5.97
C GLN A 35 5.46 -11.76 -7.38
N LYS A 36 4.55 -11.80 -8.37
CA LYS A 36 4.90 -12.01 -9.79
C LYS A 36 5.89 -10.96 -10.31
N LEU A 37 5.66 -9.69 -10.01
CA LEU A 37 6.53 -8.60 -10.43
C LEU A 37 7.93 -8.72 -9.82
N ALA A 38 8.02 -9.01 -8.52
CA ALA A 38 9.28 -9.17 -7.79
C ALA A 38 10.11 -10.32 -8.37
N ILE A 39 9.50 -11.49 -8.57
CA ILE A 39 10.17 -12.68 -9.13
C ILE A 39 10.65 -12.40 -10.57
N LYS A 40 9.81 -11.81 -11.44
CA LYS A 40 10.23 -11.43 -12.80
C LYS A 40 11.38 -10.42 -12.78
N GLY A 41 11.35 -9.45 -11.86
CA GLY A 41 12.44 -8.49 -11.67
C GLY A 41 13.75 -9.15 -11.27
N LEU A 42 13.70 -10.15 -10.38
CA LEU A 42 14.88 -10.91 -9.96
C LEU A 42 15.44 -11.77 -11.10
N ILE A 43 14.59 -12.45 -11.88
CA ILE A 43 15.03 -13.17 -13.09
C ILE A 43 15.73 -12.23 -14.07
N GLY A 44 15.18 -11.04 -14.31
CA GLY A 44 15.82 -10.04 -15.17
C GLY A 44 17.20 -9.61 -14.69
N ARG A 45 17.35 -9.40 -13.37
CA ARG A 45 18.64 -9.09 -12.74
C ARG A 45 19.60 -10.28 -12.81
N ALA A 46 19.13 -11.50 -12.56
CA ALA A 46 19.92 -12.73 -12.66
C ALA A 46 20.50 -12.93 -14.05
N LYS A 47 19.68 -12.77 -15.10
CA LYS A 47 20.14 -12.81 -16.50
C LYS A 47 21.24 -11.80 -16.79
N ARG A 48 21.13 -10.58 -16.26
CA ARG A 48 22.19 -9.56 -16.39
C ARG A 48 23.46 -9.95 -15.63
N THR A 49 23.35 -10.57 -14.46
CA THR A 49 24.50 -11.04 -13.69
C THR A 49 25.22 -12.20 -14.40
N LEU A 50 24.49 -13.10 -15.05
CA LEU A 50 25.07 -14.21 -15.82
C LEU A 50 25.99 -13.71 -16.94
N THR A 51 25.64 -12.62 -17.64
CA THR A 51 26.49 -12.10 -18.72
C THR A 51 27.82 -11.50 -18.23
N LEU A 52 27.90 -11.16 -16.94
CA LEU A 52 29.08 -10.56 -16.32
C LEU A 52 29.91 -11.56 -15.51
N THR A 53 29.37 -12.74 -15.22
CA THR A 53 29.99 -13.74 -14.35
C THR A 53 30.79 -14.75 -15.16
N LYS A 54 32.05 -14.98 -14.78
CA LYS A 54 32.92 -15.98 -15.43
C LYS A 54 33.13 -17.23 -14.59
N ASP A 55 32.81 -17.15 -13.30
CA ASP A 55 32.96 -18.23 -12.35
C ASP A 55 31.89 -19.30 -12.57
N LYS A 56 32.32 -20.54 -12.83
CA LYS A 56 31.42 -21.64 -13.21
C LYS A 56 30.45 -22.03 -12.10
N GLU A 57 30.90 -22.00 -10.84
CA GLU A 57 30.08 -22.36 -9.69
C GLU A 57 28.97 -21.31 -9.49
N LYS A 58 29.32 -20.02 -9.54
CA LYS A 58 28.35 -18.93 -9.46
C LYS A 58 27.36 -18.95 -10.62
N LEU A 59 27.81 -19.28 -11.82
CA LEU A 59 26.92 -19.45 -12.97
C LEU A 59 25.90 -20.57 -12.72
N GLN A 60 26.33 -21.72 -12.19
CA GLN A 60 25.43 -22.81 -11.84
C GLN A 60 24.43 -22.39 -10.75
N ASN A 61 24.91 -21.77 -9.67
CA ASN A 61 24.05 -21.31 -8.57
C ASN A 61 22.97 -20.32 -9.02
N ILE A 62 23.31 -19.39 -9.92
CA ILE A 62 22.35 -18.43 -10.48
C ILE A 62 21.35 -19.13 -11.41
N ASN A 63 21.79 -20.09 -12.23
CA ASN A 63 20.89 -20.87 -13.08
C ASN A 63 19.92 -21.71 -12.23
N ASP A 64 20.39 -22.34 -11.16
CA ASP A 64 19.54 -23.12 -10.24
C ASP A 64 18.52 -22.22 -9.53
N ALA A 65 18.92 -21.01 -9.11
CA ALA A 65 18.02 -20.01 -8.55
C ALA A 65 16.95 -19.57 -9.57
N MET A 66 17.33 -19.35 -10.83
CA MET A 66 16.39 -19.01 -11.90
C MET A 66 15.40 -20.14 -12.19
N ALA A 67 15.85 -21.39 -12.19
CA ALA A 67 14.97 -22.54 -12.39
C ALA A 67 13.87 -22.62 -11.32
N VAL A 68 14.21 -22.36 -10.05
CA VAL A 68 13.23 -22.26 -8.95
C VAL A 68 12.20 -21.18 -9.22
N PHE A 69 12.62 -20.00 -9.70
CA PHE A 69 11.70 -18.91 -10.01
C PHE A 69 10.83 -19.18 -11.23
N ASP A 70 11.37 -19.79 -12.29
CA ASP A 70 10.60 -20.16 -13.48
C ASP A 70 9.57 -21.24 -13.15
N GLU A 71 9.92 -22.24 -12.34
CA GLU A 71 8.97 -23.23 -11.83
C GLU A 71 7.85 -22.57 -11.00
N TRP A 72 8.22 -21.66 -10.10
CA TRP A 72 7.24 -20.91 -9.31
C TRP A 72 6.31 -20.08 -10.19
N LEU A 73 6.82 -19.38 -11.20
CA LEU A 73 6.01 -18.60 -12.14
C LEU A 73 5.06 -19.48 -12.95
N ASN A 74 5.52 -20.64 -13.41
CA ASN A 74 4.69 -21.61 -14.12
C ASN A 74 3.53 -22.09 -13.24
N ASN A 75 3.81 -22.42 -11.98
CA ASN A 75 2.78 -22.84 -11.02
C ASN A 75 1.82 -21.69 -10.68
N PHE A 76 2.34 -20.46 -10.54
CA PHE A 76 1.56 -19.26 -10.31
C PHE A 76 0.55 -19.01 -11.44
N GLU A 77 0.97 -19.19 -12.71
CA GLU A 77 0.11 -19.02 -13.87
C GLU A 77 -0.88 -20.17 -14.03
N LYS A 78 -0.45 -21.42 -13.86
CA LYS A 78 -1.33 -22.61 -13.92
C LYS A 78 -2.46 -22.54 -12.89
N ASN A 79 -2.16 -22.06 -11.68
CA ASN A 79 -3.14 -21.93 -10.60
C ASN A 79 -3.98 -20.63 -10.70
N GLY A 80 -3.67 -19.75 -11.65
CA GLY A 80 -4.42 -18.51 -11.85
C GLY A 80 -4.34 -17.53 -10.68
N LEU A 81 -3.25 -17.54 -9.90
CA LEU A 81 -3.12 -16.78 -8.65
C LEU A 81 -3.25 -15.25 -8.81
N THR A 82 -3.03 -14.71 -10.02
CA THR A 82 -3.35 -13.28 -10.32
C THR A 82 -4.80 -12.93 -10.00
N LYS A 83 -5.75 -13.87 -10.16
CA LYS A 83 -7.18 -13.62 -9.88
C LYS A 83 -7.45 -13.41 -8.39
N GLU A 84 -6.54 -13.84 -7.51
CA GLU A 84 -6.64 -13.61 -6.07
C GLU A 84 -6.15 -12.21 -5.66
N ASN A 85 -5.72 -11.36 -6.60
CA ASN A 85 -5.25 -10.02 -6.27
C ASN A 85 -6.39 -9.14 -5.73
N ARG A 86 -6.20 -8.60 -4.54
CA ARG A 86 -7.19 -7.80 -3.81
C ARG A 86 -6.80 -6.34 -3.83
N ALA A 87 -7.04 -5.67 -4.95
CA ALA A 87 -6.67 -4.27 -5.15
C ALA A 87 -7.18 -3.37 -4.01
N TYR A 88 -6.35 -2.41 -3.60
CA TYR A 88 -6.66 -1.50 -2.50
C TYR A 88 -7.73 -0.48 -2.91
N LEU A 89 -8.67 -0.24 -2.00
CA LEU A 89 -9.54 0.92 -2.06
C LEU A 89 -8.76 2.17 -1.65
N PRO A 90 -9.03 3.33 -2.28
CA PRO A 90 -8.41 4.58 -1.89
C PRO A 90 -8.87 4.99 -0.50
N LEU A 91 -7.97 5.67 0.24
CA LEU A 91 -8.19 6.02 1.64
C LEU A 91 -9.48 6.83 1.86
N ASN A 92 -9.81 7.76 0.95
CA ASN A 92 -11.02 8.58 1.03
C ASN A 92 -12.31 7.74 1.03
N ALA A 93 -12.37 6.66 0.25
CA ALA A 93 -13.54 5.79 0.20
C ALA A 93 -13.76 5.04 1.51
N ILE A 94 -12.67 4.67 2.21
CA ILE A 94 -12.75 4.02 3.52
C ILE A 94 -13.18 5.05 4.57
N THR A 95 -12.58 6.24 4.55
CA THR A 95 -12.89 7.33 5.49
C THR A 95 -14.37 7.73 5.44
N ALA A 96 -14.95 7.83 4.23
CA ALA A 96 -16.36 8.18 4.04
C ALA A 96 -17.33 7.16 4.67
N LEU A 97 -16.88 5.94 4.98
CA LEU A 97 -17.69 4.86 5.55
C LEU A 97 -17.41 4.61 7.05
N LEU A 98 -16.52 5.37 7.68
CA LEU A 98 -16.27 5.27 9.13
C LEU A 98 -17.52 5.61 9.98
N PRO A 99 -18.38 6.59 9.63
CA PRO A 99 -19.61 6.81 10.38
C PRO A 99 -20.54 5.59 10.34
N LEU A 100 -20.59 4.89 9.20
CA LEU A 100 -21.36 3.65 9.06
C LEU A 100 -20.79 2.53 9.93
N LYS A 101 -19.46 2.43 10.06
CA LYS A 101 -18.81 1.49 10.99
C LYS A 101 -19.33 1.67 12.43
N ALA A 102 -19.43 2.93 12.88
CA ALA A 102 -19.95 3.26 14.21
C ALA A 102 -21.45 2.91 14.33
N GLN A 103 -22.27 3.22 13.31
CA GLN A 103 -23.70 2.86 13.30
C GLN A 103 -23.92 1.34 13.36
N CYS A 104 -23.10 0.56 12.66
CA CYS A 104 -23.15 -0.90 12.66
C CYS A 104 -22.49 -1.54 13.89
N LYS A 105 -21.88 -0.75 14.79
CA LYS A 105 -21.17 -1.23 15.99
C LYS A 105 -20.13 -2.30 15.68
N ILE A 106 -19.40 -2.13 14.58
CA ILE A 106 -18.32 -3.05 14.22
C ILE A 106 -17.07 -2.64 15.02
N GLU A 107 -16.71 -3.47 15.98
CA GLU A 107 -15.50 -3.32 16.79
C GLU A 107 -14.44 -4.31 16.29
N ASP A 108 -13.37 -3.80 15.70
CA ASP A 108 -12.23 -4.59 15.24
C ASP A 108 -10.95 -3.76 15.40
N SER A 109 -10.29 -3.95 16.55
CA SER A 109 -9.07 -3.23 16.93
C SER A 109 -7.93 -3.46 15.93
N LYS A 110 -7.87 -4.63 15.31
CA LYS A 110 -6.84 -4.97 14.32
C LYS A 110 -7.08 -4.22 13.01
N CYS A 111 -8.34 -4.14 12.59
CA CYS A 111 -8.72 -3.34 11.43
C CYS A 111 -8.53 -1.84 11.68
N ASP A 112 -8.76 -1.35 12.90
CA ASP A 112 -8.45 0.03 13.28
C ASP A 112 -6.96 0.34 13.23
N ALA A 113 -6.13 -0.59 13.72
CA ALA A 113 -4.68 -0.48 13.61
C ALA A 113 -4.20 -0.49 12.15
N PHE A 114 -4.78 -1.34 11.30
CA PHE A 114 -4.53 -1.32 9.86
C PHE A 114 -4.90 0.03 9.23
N TYR A 115 -6.08 0.57 9.52
CA TYR A 115 -6.51 1.87 8.98
C TYR A 115 -5.55 2.99 9.39
N LYS A 116 -5.10 3.01 10.66
CA LYS A 116 -4.08 3.96 11.12
C LYS A 116 -2.76 3.82 10.36
N ALA A 117 -2.29 2.59 10.13
CA ALA A 117 -1.08 2.35 9.35
C ALA A 117 -1.25 2.80 7.88
N TYR A 118 -2.39 2.53 7.27
CA TYR A 118 -2.68 2.91 5.89
C TYR A 118 -2.85 4.44 5.73
N LYS A 119 -3.50 5.10 6.69
CA LYS A 119 -3.56 6.57 6.79
C LYS A 119 -2.17 7.17 6.98
N GLY A 120 -1.33 6.61 7.86
CA GLY A 120 0.06 7.04 8.06
C GLY A 120 0.97 6.79 6.85
N ALA A 121 0.57 5.92 5.93
CA ALA A 121 1.18 5.74 4.61
C ALA A 121 0.57 6.65 3.53
N ASN A 122 -0.31 7.59 3.88
CA ASN A 122 -1.03 8.49 2.97
C ASN A 122 -1.82 7.75 1.87
N GLY A 123 -2.31 6.54 2.15
CA GLY A 123 -3.00 5.74 1.14
C GLY A 123 -2.07 5.03 0.13
N GLU A 124 -0.75 5.19 0.23
CA GLU A 124 0.24 4.51 -0.61
C GLU A 124 0.44 3.07 -0.15
N TYR A 125 -0.39 2.16 -0.67
CA TYR A 125 -0.44 0.76 -0.22
C TYR A 125 0.89 0.02 -0.39
N LYS A 126 1.74 0.41 -1.34
CA LYS A 126 3.05 -0.22 -1.54
C LYS A 126 3.97 -0.02 -0.33
N ASN A 127 3.81 1.08 0.40
CA ASN A 127 4.58 1.33 1.61
C ASN A 127 4.21 0.36 2.73
N LEU A 128 3.00 -0.22 2.71
CA LEU A 128 2.59 -1.23 3.71
C LEU A 128 3.43 -2.52 3.65
N ARG A 129 4.20 -2.73 2.58
CA ARG A 129 5.15 -3.85 2.44
C ARG A 129 6.32 -3.77 3.42
N THR A 130 6.55 -2.61 4.03
CA THR A 130 7.64 -2.35 4.98
C THR A 130 7.16 -1.80 6.32
N VAL A 131 5.86 -1.53 6.48
CA VAL A 131 5.29 -1.13 7.78
C VAL A 131 4.94 -2.39 8.57
N SER A 132 5.64 -2.59 9.68
CA SER A 132 5.35 -3.70 10.61
C SER A 132 3.98 -3.55 11.28
N SER A 133 3.32 -4.68 11.56
CA SER A 133 2.10 -4.71 12.38
C SER A 133 2.35 -4.89 13.87
N GLY A 134 3.59 -5.14 14.28
CA GLY A 134 4.03 -5.35 15.66
C GLY A 134 5.52 -5.69 15.74
N GLU A 135 6.02 -5.99 16.94
CA GLU A 135 7.36 -6.56 17.11
C GLU A 135 7.34 -8.02 16.65
N ASP A 136 8.27 -8.41 15.76
CA ASP A 136 8.33 -9.75 15.14
C ASP A 136 7.07 -10.22 14.37
N GLU A 137 6.14 -9.31 14.11
CA GLU A 137 4.92 -9.58 13.36
C GLU A 137 5.09 -9.28 11.85
N PRO A 138 4.30 -9.92 10.97
CA PRO A 138 4.30 -9.61 9.55
C PRO A 138 3.95 -8.15 9.24
N THR A 139 4.30 -7.70 8.04
CA THR A 139 3.93 -6.37 7.56
C THR A 139 2.43 -6.26 7.26
N TRP A 140 1.90 -5.04 7.28
CA TRP A 140 0.45 -4.81 7.15
C TRP A 140 -0.16 -5.33 5.84
N ASP A 141 0.60 -5.39 4.74
CA ASP A 141 0.15 -5.99 3.48
C ASP A 141 -0.16 -7.50 3.64
N ILE A 142 0.69 -8.23 4.36
CA ILE A 142 0.50 -9.66 4.66
C ILE A 142 -0.68 -9.86 5.60
N VAL A 143 -0.74 -9.04 6.67
CA VAL A 143 -1.82 -9.12 7.66
C VAL A 143 -3.17 -8.89 7.00
N ARG A 144 -3.29 -7.82 6.20
CA ARG A 144 -4.50 -7.53 5.43
C ARG A 144 -4.92 -8.69 4.55
N ASN A 145 -4.00 -9.26 3.77
CA ASN A 145 -4.31 -10.34 2.85
C ASN A 145 -4.71 -11.63 3.59
N THR A 146 -4.14 -11.86 4.77
CA THR A 146 -4.52 -12.99 5.63
C THR A 146 -5.94 -12.82 6.15
N GLU A 147 -6.31 -11.64 6.68
CA GLU A 147 -7.67 -11.39 7.19
C GLU A 147 -8.72 -11.37 6.06
N LEU A 148 -8.42 -10.74 4.93
CA LEU A 148 -9.31 -10.75 3.77
C LEU A 148 -9.58 -12.17 3.26
N LYS A 149 -8.60 -13.07 3.33
CA LYS A 149 -8.81 -14.48 2.93
C LYS A 149 -9.84 -15.17 3.82
N LYS A 150 -9.82 -14.91 5.13
CA LYS A 150 -10.81 -15.45 6.07
C LYS A 150 -12.20 -14.86 5.81
N LEU A 151 -12.30 -13.53 5.72
CA LEU A 151 -13.57 -12.84 5.48
C LEU A 151 -14.22 -13.25 4.16
N LEU A 152 -13.42 -13.38 3.09
CA LEU A 152 -13.95 -13.81 1.79
C LEU A 152 -14.47 -15.24 1.80
N LYS A 153 -13.82 -16.14 2.57
CA LYS A 153 -14.33 -17.50 2.75
C LYS A 153 -15.69 -17.49 3.44
N GLU A 154 -15.85 -16.70 4.50
CA GLU A 154 -17.14 -16.57 5.19
C GLU A 154 -18.23 -15.98 4.29
N ILE A 155 -17.88 -15.00 3.45
CA ILE A 155 -18.82 -14.37 2.52
C ILE A 155 -19.22 -15.33 1.40
N ASP A 156 -18.29 -16.15 0.89
CA ASP A 156 -18.60 -17.16 -0.12
C ASP A 156 -19.53 -18.26 0.43
N GLU A 157 -19.36 -18.62 1.70
CA GLU A 157 -20.22 -19.58 2.41
C GLU A 157 -21.61 -19.02 2.70
N LYS A 158 -21.70 -17.79 3.26
CA LYS A 158 -22.97 -17.18 3.70
C LYS A 158 -23.74 -16.50 2.59
N LYS A 159 -23.05 -16.09 1.51
CA LYS A 159 -23.58 -15.31 0.38
C LYS A 159 -24.50 -14.15 0.82
N PRO A 160 -24.04 -13.27 1.74
CA PRO A 160 -24.86 -12.16 2.21
C PRO A 160 -25.06 -11.13 1.10
N ASP A 161 -26.15 -10.36 1.20
CA ASP A 161 -26.30 -9.15 0.40
C ASP A 161 -25.21 -8.13 0.75
N MET A 162 -24.55 -7.58 -0.27
CA MET A 162 -23.43 -6.65 -0.09
C MET A 162 -23.87 -5.18 -0.02
N TRP A 163 -25.14 -4.91 -0.32
CA TRP A 163 -25.69 -3.56 -0.43
C TRP A 163 -27.09 -3.48 0.17
N LYS A 164 -27.37 -2.39 0.88
CA LYS A 164 -28.69 -2.04 1.39
C LYS A 164 -28.86 -0.51 1.33
N ASP A 165 -29.90 -0.03 0.67
CA ASP A 165 -30.25 1.41 0.58
C ASP A 165 -29.06 2.30 0.10
N ASP A 166 -28.36 1.84 -0.94
CA ASP A 166 -27.12 2.40 -1.52
C ASP A 166 -25.90 2.44 -0.59
N LEU A 167 -26.01 1.84 0.61
CA LEU A 167 -24.90 1.70 1.54
C LEU A 167 -24.39 0.26 1.55
N PRO A 168 -23.10 0.03 1.84
CA PRO A 168 -22.59 -1.31 2.11
C PRO A 168 -23.30 -1.92 3.33
N THR A 169 -23.58 -3.22 3.30
CA THR A 169 -24.02 -3.96 4.50
C THR A 169 -22.88 -4.12 5.50
N ALA A 170 -23.17 -4.60 6.70
CA ALA A 170 -22.14 -4.83 7.73
C ALA A 170 -21.07 -5.84 7.26
N GLU A 171 -21.48 -6.87 6.52
CA GLU A 171 -20.61 -7.89 5.94
C GLU A 171 -19.68 -7.30 4.88
N HIS A 172 -20.22 -6.46 3.99
CA HIS A 172 -19.41 -5.75 2.99
C HIS A 172 -18.48 -4.73 3.65
N LEU A 173 -18.96 -4.03 4.67
CA LEU A 173 -18.17 -3.04 5.40
C LEU A 173 -16.92 -3.67 6.04
N LYS A 174 -17.01 -4.91 6.56
CA LYS A 174 -15.83 -5.64 7.06
C LYS A 174 -14.73 -5.77 6.00
N LEU A 175 -15.07 -6.03 4.73
CA LEU A 175 -14.07 -6.06 3.65
C LEU A 175 -13.50 -4.66 3.36
N ILE A 176 -14.39 -3.66 3.32
CA ILE A 176 -14.03 -2.27 2.95
C ILE A 176 -13.07 -1.67 3.98
N LEU A 177 -13.26 -1.96 5.27
CA LEU A 177 -12.38 -1.49 6.33
C LEU A 177 -10.95 -2.08 6.20
N TRP A 178 -10.81 -3.26 5.59
CA TRP A 178 -9.53 -3.83 5.14
C TRP A 178 -9.10 -3.31 3.75
N ALA A 179 -9.61 -2.16 3.32
CA ALA A 179 -9.33 -1.52 2.04
C ALA A 179 -9.63 -2.42 0.83
N TYR A 180 -10.68 -3.25 0.87
CA TYR A 180 -11.05 -4.11 -0.25
C TYR A 180 -12.56 -4.15 -0.50
N SER A 181 -12.95 -4.28 -1.75
CA SER A 181 -14.32 -4.60 -2.13
C SER A 181 -14.31 -5.32 -3.47
N PRO A 182 -15.14 -6.37 -3.66
CA PRO A 182 -15.38 -6.94 -4.98
C PRO A 182 -16.00 -5.91 -5.94
N ASP A 183 -16.72 -4.92 -5.40
CA ASP A 183 -17.37 -3.83 -6.13
C ASP A 183 -16.57 -2.51 -6.03
N ALA A 184 -15.24 -2.57 -6.08
CA ALA A 184 -14.38 -1.41 -5.86
C ALA A 184 -14.74 -0.18 -6.71
N SER A 185 -15.18 -0.39 -7.95
CA SER A 185 -15.64 0.69 -8.83
C SER A 185 -16.91 1.38 -8.34
N LYS A 186 -17.85 0.63 -7.74
CA LYS A 186 -19.09 1.19 -7.17
C LYS A 186 -18.75 1.98 -5.91
N ILE A 187 -17.92 1.42 -5.02
CA ILE A 187 -17.45 2.11 -3.80
C ILE A 187 -16.81 3.46 -4.14
N LYS A 188 -15.91 3.50 -5.13
CA LYS A 188 -15.24 4.75 -5.55
C LYS A 188 -16.21 5.81 -6.10
N LYS A 189 -17.28 5.39 -6.77
CA LYS A 189 -18.28 6.30 -7.35
C LYS A 189 -19.28 6.81 -6.31
N SER A 190 -19.55 6.01 -5.28
CA SER A 190 -20.55 6.31 -4.25
C SER A 190 -20.02 7.13 -3.08
N VAL A 191 -18.74 7.56 -3.10
CA VAL A 191 -18.13 8.34 -1.99
C VAL A 191 -18.96 9.57 -1.61
N ALA A 192 -19.39 10.37 -2.60
CA ALA A 192 -20.23 11.54 -2.34
C ALA A 192 -21.59 11.18 -1.72
N THR A 193 -22.19 10.07 -2.17
CA THR A 193 -23.45 9.54 -1.59
C THR A 193 -23.26 9.09 -0.15
N PHE A 194 -22.11 8.52 0.20
CA PHE A 194 -21.80 8.13 1.57
C PHE A 194 -21.68 9.37 2.46
N GLU A 195 -20.96 10.39 2.02
CA GLU A 195 -20.81 11.65 2.75
C GLU A 195 -22.15 12.37 2.94
N GLU A 196 -23.04 12.34 1.95
CA GLU A 196 -24.38 12.92 2.04
C GLU A 196 -25.28 12.15 3.03
N LYS A 197 -25.32 10.81 2.94
CA LYS A 197 -26.22 9.98 3.77
C LYS A 197 -25.73 9.80 5.21
N LEU A 198 -24.41 9.82 5.42
CA LEU A 198 -23.80 9.52 6.72
C LEU A 198 -23.25 10.76 7.44
N GLY A 199 -23.14 11.89 6.72
CA GLY A 199 -22.41 13.07 7.14
C GLY A 199 -20.92 12.98 6.79
N SER A 200 -20.31 14.12 6.44
CA SER A 200 -18.85 14.21 6.30
C SER A 200 -18.22 13.91 7.66
N GLY A 201 -17.41 12.86 7.75
CA GLY A 201 -16.61 12.59 8.95
C GLY A 201 -15.64 13.74 9.19
N ASP A 202 -16.05 14.71 10.02
CA ASP A 202 -15.26 15.89 10.35
C ASP A 202 -13.95 15.43 11.01
N SER A 203 -12.86 15.64 10.29
CA SER A 203 -11.50 15.42 10.76
C SER A 203 -11.11 16.66 11.58
N LYS A 204 -11.57 16.73 12.84
CA LYS A 204 -10.91 17.55 13.86
C LYS A 204 -9.83 16.68 14.53
N GLU A 205 -8.67 17.28 14.81
CA GLU A 205 -7.34 16.71 15.18
C GLU A 205 -6.44 16.48 13.95
N ASP A 206 -5.39 17.24 13.63
CA ASP A 206 -4.60 18.24 14.37
C ASP A 206 -4.25 19.43 13.45
N SER A 207 -4.49 20.63 13.93
CA SER A 207 -3.88 21.86 13.41
C SER A 207 -3.59 22.73 14.61
N ASP A 208 -2.48 22.42 15.30
CA ASP A 208 -1.95 23.32 16.31
C ASP A 208 -1.67 24.68 15.66
N GLU A 209 -2.45 25.66 16.11
CA GLU A 209 -2.26 27.09 15.86
C GLU A 209 -0.96 27.54 16.52
N ASP A 210 0.06 27.91 15.75
CA ASP A 210 1.03 28.90 16.22
C ASP A 210 0.58 30.30 15.79
N LYS A 211 -0.28 30.90 16.62
CA LYS A 211 -0.62 32.32 16.59
C LYS A 211 0.35 33.08 17.49
N SER A 212 1.47 33.53 16.95
CA SER A 212 2.23 34.63 17.56
C SER A 212 1.72 35.98 17.04
N ASN A 213 1.17 36.76 17.96
CA ASN A 213 0.49 38.03 17.75
C ASN A 213 1.48 39.22 17.67
N LYS A 214 1.33 40.05 16.63
CA LYS A 214 1.18 41.53 16.69
C LYS A 214 2.31 42.42 17.27
N ARG A 215 2.96 43.14 16.32
CA ARG A 215 3.28 44.60 16.23
C ARG A 215 4.07 45.30 17.38
N LYS A 216 5.14 46.04 17.01
CA LYS A 216 5.16 47.53 17.04
C LYS A 216 6.37 48.13 16.29
N SER A 217 6.18 49.37 15.86
CA SER A 217 6.85 50.29 14.94
C SER A 217 8.13 51.02 15.42
N GLY A 218 8.87 51.60 14.47
CA GLY A 218 9.77 52.77 14.61
C GLY A 218 10.78 52.83 13.44
N GLU A 219 10.50 53.56 12.35
CA GLU A 219 11.00 54.91 12.01
C GLU A 219 12.54 55.02 11.79
N GLY A 220 12.94 55.54 10.61
CA GLY A 220 14.27 56.12 10.42
C GLY A 220 14.94 55.92 9.06
N ALA A 221 14.60 56.80 8.10
CA ALA A 221 15.31 57.28 6.90
C ALA A 221 16.68 56.69 6.47
N SER A 222 16.86 56.51 5.15
CA SER A 222 17.60 57.47 4.27
C SER A 222 18.03 56.82 2.94
N SER A 223 17.81 57.57 1.83
CA SER A 223 18.64 57.74 0.61
C SER A 223 19.33 56.52 -0.04
N GLU A 224 19.53 56.37 -1.35
CA GLU A 224 19.18 56.99 -2.63
C GLU A 224 19.92 56.09 -3.66
N GLU A 225 19.48 56.13 -4.91
CA GLU A 225 20.24 55.78 -6.12
C GLU A 225 20.86 54.38 -6.31
N SER A 226 20.28 53.65 -7.26
CA SER A 226 20.94 52.62 -8.06
C SER A 226 21.82 53.25 -9.15
N PRO A 227 22.88 52.56 -9.60
CA PRO A 227 23.10 52.53 -11.05
C PRO A 227 23.42 51.15 -11.64
N THR A 228 22.69 50.92 -12.74
CA THR A 228 23.10 50.40 -14.07
C THR A 228 23.54 48.95 -14.31
N LYS A 229 22.68 48.31 -15.12
CA LYS A 229 22.93 47.19 -16.03
C LYS A 229 24.17 47.39 -16.90
N LYS A 230 25.00 46.34 -17.06
CA LYS A 230 25.89 46.17 -18.21
C LYS A 230 25.36 45.08 -19.15
N LYS A 231 25.06 45.50 -20.38
CA LYS A 231 24.80 44.68 -21.56
C LYS A 231 26.09 43.93 -21.98
N LYS A 232 25.94 42.72 -22.50
CA LYS A 232 26.91 42.05 -23.37
C LYS A 232 26.41 42.17 -24.81
N SER A 233 27.29 42.59 -25.70
CA SER A 233 27.15 42.54 -27.17
C SER A 233 28.41 41.87 -27.69
N ASP A 234 28.19 40.91 -28.60
CA ASP A 234 29.12 40.12 -29.43
C ASP A 234 30.28 39.38 -28.76
#